data_AF-A0A2J8MK15-F1
#
_entry.id   AF-A0A2J8MK15-F1
#
_cell.length_a   1.000
_cell.length_b   1.000
_cell.length_c   1.000
_cell.angle_alpha   90.00
_cell.angle_beta   90.00
_cell.angle_gamma   90.00
#
_symmetry.space_group_name_H-M   'P 1'
#
loop_
_entity.id
_entity.type
_entity.pdbx_description
1 polymer ?
#
loop_
_entity_poly.entity_id
_entity_poly.type
_entity_poly.pdbx_seq_one_letter_code
_entity_poly.pdbx_strand_id
1 'polypeptide(L)'
;LRYAVLPREVVCTENLTPWKKLLPCSSKAGLSVLLKADRLFHTSYHSQAVHIRPVCRNARCTSISWELRQTLSVVFDAFITGQGKKDWSLFRMFSRTLTEPCPLASESRVYVDITTYNQDNETLEVHPPPTTTYQDVILGTRKTYAIYDLLDTAMINNSRNLNIQLKWKRPPENEAPPVPFLHAQRYVSGYGLQKGELSTLLYNTHPYRAFPVLLLDTVPWYLRLYVHTLTITSKGKENKPSYIHYQPAQDRLQPHLLEMLIQLPANSVTKVSIQFERALLKWTEYTPDPNHGFYVSPSVLSALVPSMVAAKPVDWEESPLFNSLLPWT
;
A
#
# COMPACT_ATOMS: atom_id res chain seq x y z
N LEU A 1 0.36 6.80 15.57
CA LEU A 1 1.61 7.55 15.35
C LEU A 1 2.60 6.64 14.61
N ARG A 2 3.19 7.08 13.48
CA ARG A 2 4.18 6.29 12.72
C ARG A 2 5.58 6.69 13.19
N TYR A 3 6.34 5.75 13.75
CA TYR A 3 7.59 6.04 14.46
C TYR A 3 8.83 6.16 13.57
N ALA A 4 8.82 5.55 12.37
CA ALA A 4 9.94 5.60 11.44
C ALA A 4 9.48 5.36 9.99
N VAL A 5 10.24 5.92 9.04
CA VAL A 5 10.11 5.69 7.60
C VAL A 5 11.51 5.65 7.01
N LEU A 6 11.81 4.60 6.23
CA LEU A 6 13.04 4.49 5.45
C LEU A 6 12.72 4.74 3.97
N PRO A 7 13.26 5.81 3.34
CA PRO A 7 13.02 6.08 1.93
C PRO A 7 13.77 5.09 1.02
N ARG A 8 13.02 4.39 0.16
CA ARG A 8 13.49 3.63 -1.02
C ARG A 8 14.86 2.96 -0.86
N GLU A 9 14.97 2.05 0.10
CA GLU A 9 16.05 1.08 0.13
C GLU A 9 15.77 -0.01 -0.92
N VAL A 10 16.82 -0.45 -1.63
CA VAL A 10 16.70 -1.62 -2.52
C VAL A 10 16.37 -2.81 -1.63
N VAL A 11 15.18 -3.38 -1.79
CA VAL A 11 14.77 -4.51 -0.95
C VAL A 11 15.54 -5.75 -1.41
N CYS A 12 16.38 -6.26 -0.52
CA CYS A 12 17.22 -7.44 -0.79
C CYS A 12 16.69 -8.67 -0.05
N THR A 13 17.34 -9.81 -0.29
CA THR A 13 17.03 -11.10 0.37
C THR A 13 17.15 -11.00 1.89
N GLU A 14 18.04 -10.13 2.35
CA GLU A 14 18.40 -9.79 3.72
C GLU A 14 17.26 -9.06 4.43
N ASN A 15 16.39 -8.36 3.68
CA ASN A 15 15.20 -7.69 4.23
C ASN A 15 14.00 -8.65 4.26
N LEU A 16 13.81 -9.44 3.18
CA LEU A 16 12.70 -10.37 3.08
C LEU A 16 12.82 -11.54 4.06
N THR A 17 14.02 -12.07 4.28
CA THR A 17 14.22 -13.23 5.17
C THR A 17 13.78 -12.98 6.61
N PRO A 18 14.24 -11.92 7.32
CA PRO A 18 13.77 -11.60 8.66
C PRO A 18 12.28 -11.21 8.66
N TRP A 19 11.80 -10.51 7.63
CA TRP A 19 10.37 -10.20 7.50
C TRP A 19 9.52 -11.48 7.45
N LYS A 20 9.92 -12.48 6.65
CA LYS A 20 9.23 -13.77 6.59
C LYS A 20 9.32 -14.55 7.89
N LYS A 21 10.41 -14.44 8.66
CA LYS A 21 10.55 -15.12 9.96
C LYS A 21 9.49 -14.69 10.99
N LEU A 22 8.92 -13.49 10.84
CA LEU A 22 7.85 -13.00 11.71
C LEU A 22 6.47 -13.58 11.36
N LEU A 23 6.29 -14.16 10.17
CA LEU A 23 5.03 -14.80 9.80
C LEU A 23 4.81 -16.09 10.59
N PRO A 24 3.55 -16.47 10.91
CA PRO A 24 3.25 -17.61 11.79
C PRO A 24 3.97 -18.90 11.39
N CYS A 25 3.99 -19.24 10.10
CA CYS A 25 4.67 -20.44 9.57
C CYS A 25 5.99 -20.14 8.84
N SER A 26 6.53 -18.94 9.04
CA SER A 26 7.74 -18.43 8.41
C SER A 26 7.79 -18.56 6.87
N SER A 27 8.44 -19.59 6.35
CA SER A 27 8.54 -19.92 4.92
C SER A 27 8.18 -21.38 4.63
N LYS A 28 7.63 -22.07 5.63
CA LYS A 28 7.45 -23.54 5.62
C LYS A 28 6.06 -23.95 5.13
N ALA A 29 5.03 -23.15 5.42
CA ALA A 29 3.65 -23.48 5.08
C ALA A 29 2.79 -22.24 4.77
N GLY A 30 1.65 -22.46 4.13
CA GLY A 30 0.69 -21.43 3.71
C GLY A 30 1.22 -20.48 2.63
N LEU A 31 0.59 -19.30 2.54
CA LEU A 31 0.93 -18.26 1.55
C LEU A 31 2.39 -17.79 1.60
N SER A 32 3.03 -17.89 2.78
CA SER A 32 4.42 -17.50 2.99
C SER A 32 5.42 -18.26 2.12
N VAL A 33 5.05 -19.47 1.67
CA VAL A 33 5.87 -20.33 0.79
C VAL A 33 6.06 -19.68 -0.58
N LEU A 34 5.08 -18.91 -1.06
CA LEU A 34 5.12 -18.22 -2.36
C LEU A 34 6.14 -17.07 -2.38
N LEU A 35 6.56 -16.58 -1.21
CA LEU A 35 7.40 -15.39 -1.11
C LEU A 35 8.88 -15.70 -1.37
N LYS A 36 9.22 -15.91 -2.65
CA LYS A 36 10.58 -16.20 -3.12
C LYS A 36 11.25 -14.93 -3.63
N ALA A 37 12.43 -14.62 -3.10
CA ALA A 37 13.12 -13.35 -3.36
C ALA A 37 13.44 -13.10 -4.85
N ASP A 38 13.92 -14.13 -5.54
CA ASP A 38 14.26 -14.12 -6.98
C ASP A 38 13.07 -13.80 -7.89
N ARG A 39 11.82 -14.02 -7.44
CA ARG A 39 10.65 -13.63 -8.21
C ARG A 39 10.12 -12.28 -7.77
N LEU A 40 10.07 -12.04 -6.47
CA LEU A 40 9.54 -10.80 -5.91
C LEU A 40 10.35 -9.57 -6.33
N PHE A 41 11.68 -9.67 -6.38
CA PHE A 41 12.54 -8.51 -6.68
C PHE A 41 12.75 -8.28 -8.19
N HIS A 42 12.30 -9.20 -9.04
CA HIS A 42 12.26 -9.03 -10.49
C HIS A 42 10.93 -8.46 -10.99
N THR A 43 10.02 -8.12 -10.08
CA THR A 43 8.74 -7.51 -10.44
C THR A 43 8.88 -6.01 -10.72
N SER A 44 7.94 -5.45 -11.48
CA SER A 44 7.97 -4.04 -11.88
C SER A 44 7.82 -3.08 -10.70
N TYR A 45 7.17 -3.54 -9.62
CA TYR A 45 7.09 -2.82 -8.36
C TYR A 45 6.95 -3.80 -7.20
N HIS A 46 7.64 -3.52 -6.11
CA HIS A 46 7.42 -4.19 -4.83
C HIS A 46 7.55 -3.21 -3.68
N SER A 47 6.82 -3.45 -2.60
CA SER A 47 6.87 -2.66 -1.38
C SER A 47 6.62 -3.56 -0.17
N GLN A 48 7.42 -3.36 0.87
CA GLN A 48 7.34 -4.08 2.13
C GLN A 48 7.09 -3.11 3.28
N ALA A 49 6.18 -3.47 4.17
CA ALA A 49 5.88 -2.71 5.36
C ALA A 49 5.72 -3.62 6.57
N VAL A 50 6.11 -3.07 7.72
CA VAL A 50 5.85 -3.63 9.05
C VAL A 50 5.20 -2.51 9.85
N HIS A 51 4.06 -2.81 10.44
CA HIS A 51 3.32 -1.89 11.29
C HIS A 51 3.05 -2.59 12.62
N ILE A 52 3.34 -1.89 13.72
CA ILE A 52 3.06 -2.37 15.06
C ILE A 52 2.14 -1.35 15.72
N ARG A 53 1.00 -1.81 16.24
CA ARG A 53 0.09 -0.94 17.00
C ARG A 53 -0.43 -1.62 18.26
N PRO A 54 -0.72 -0.85 19.31
CA PRO A 54 -1.49 -1.36 20.43
C PRO A 54 -2.94 -1.59 20.00
N VAL A 55 -3.52 -2.72 20.41
CA VAL A 55 -4.94 -3.07 20.22
C VAL A 55 -5.54 -3.47 21.56
N CYS A 56 -6.81 -3.15 21.78
CA CYS A 56 -7.49 -3.53 23.01
C CYS A 56 -7.82 -5.01 23.00
N ARG A 57 -7.41 -5.75 24.03
CA ARG A 57 -7.73 -7.19 24.14
C ARG A 57 -9.20 -7.45 24.45
N ASN A 58 -9.85 -6.49 25.12
CA ASN A 58 -11.24 -6.57 25.56
C ASN A 58 -11.98 -5.28 25.18
N ALA A 59 -13.30 -5.33 25.04
CA ALA A 59 -14.14 -4.17 24.70
C ALA A 59 -13.97 -2.96 25.65
N ARG A 60 -13.61 -3.20 26.92
CA ARG A 60 -13.35 -2.14 27.92
C ARG A 60 -11.92 -1.57 27.87
N CYS A 61 -11.06 -2.04 26.97
CA CYS A 61 -9.66 -1.60 26.81
C CYS A 61 -8.81 -1.61 28.10
N THR A 62 -9.13 -2.47 29.08
CA THR A 62 -8.39 -2.55 30.36
C THR A 62 -7.01 -3.20 30.23
N SER A 63 -6.78 -3.94 29.14
CA SER A 63 -5.50 -4.57 28.82
C SER A 63 -5.19 -4.41 27.33
N ILE A 64 -3.95 -4.02 27.04
CA ILE A 64 -3.44 -3.77 25.70
C ILE A 64 -2.68 -5.01 25.21
N SER A 65 -2.92 -5.39 23.97
CA SER A 65 -2.12 -6.33 23.19
C SER A 65 -1.40 -5.59 22.06
N TRP A 66 -0.38 -6.20 21.47
CA TRP A 66 0.30 -5.65 20.30
C TRP A 66 -0.12 -6.41 19.05
N GLU A 67 -0.54 -5.67 18.03
CA GLU A 67 -0.80 -6.20 16.70
C GLU A 67 0.39 -5.89 15.79
N LEU A 68 0.97 -6.94 15.20
CA LEU A 68 1.98 -6.86 14.15
C LEU A 68 1.30 -7.08 12.80
N ARG A 69 1.24 -6.03 11.97
CA ARG A 69 0.72 -6.10 10.61
C ARG A 69 1.85 -5.99 9.60
N GLN A 70 2.02 -7.02 8.81
CA GLN A 70 3.01 -7.06 7.73
C GLN A 70 2.30 -6.95 6.38
N THR A 71 2.81 -6.11 5.49
CA THR A 71 2.23 -5.92 4.14
C THR A 71 3.31 -6.06 3.09
N LEU A 72 3.03 -6.85 2.05
CA LEU A 72 3.86 -7.00 0.87
C LEU A 72 2.98 -6.74 -0.35
N SER A 73 3.29 -5.69 -1.10
CA SER A 73 2.65 -5.36 -2.37
C SER A 73 3.61 -5.65 -3.51
N VAL A 74 3.12 -6.30 -4.57
CA VAL A 74 3.95 -6.74 -5.70
C VAL A 74 3.16 -6.56 -6.99
N VAL A 75 3.78 -6.00 -8.02
CA VAL A 75 3.16 -5.80 -9.34
C VAL A 75 3.96 -6.55 -10.38
N PHE A 76 3.39 -7.66 -10.84
CA PHE A 76 3.96 -8.46 -11.91
C PHE A 76 3.57 -7.88 -13.27
N ASP A 77 4.54 -7.81 -14.18
CA ASP A 77 4.25 -7.52 -15.58
C ASP A 77 3.63 -8.75 -16.24
N ALA A 78 2.36 -8.65 -16.63
CA ALA A 78 1.61 -9.74 -17.24
C ALA A 78 2.21 -10.22 -18.57
N PHE A 79 2.81 -9.34 -19.37
CA PHE A 79 3.39 -9.72 -20.66
C PHE A 79 4.70 -10.48 -20.49
N ILE A 80 5.56 -10.02 -19.59
CA ILE A 80 6.84 -10.69 -19.28
C ILE A 80 6.58 -12.03 -18.58
N THR A 81 5.68 -12.06 -17.59
CA THR A 81 5.37 -13.27 -16.82
C THR A 81 4.52 -14.28 -17.59
N GLY A 82 3.66 -13.82 -18.49
CA GLY A 82 2.74 -14.64 -19.28
C GLY A 82 3.22 -14.99 -20.69
N GLN A 83 4.47 -14.64 -21.05
CA GLN A 83 5.06 -14.89 -22.38
C GLN A 83 4.16 -14.35 -23.52
N GLY A 84 3.67 -13.12 -23.38
CA GLY A 84 2.79 -12.49 -24.36
C GLY A 84 1.29 -12.80 -24.20
N LYS A 85 0.91 -13.69 -23.27
CA LYS A 85 -0.49 -13.91 -22.87
C LYS A 85 -0.77 -13.22 -21.54
N LYS A 86 -2.00 -12.76 -21.32
CA LYS A 86 -2.43 -12.15 -20.03
C LYS A 86 -2.80 -13.20 -18.96
N ASP A 87 -2.49 -14.46 -19.21
CA ASP A 87 -2.73 -15.57 -18.28
C ASP A 87 -1.76 -15.52 -17.12
N TRP A 88 -2.24 -15.78 -15.90
CA TRP A 88 -1.38 -15.88 -14.73
C TRP A 88 -1.69 -17.13 -13.92
N SER A 89 -0.69 -17.58 -13.17
CA SER A 89 -0.85 -18.63 -12.15
C SER A 89 0.13 -18.38 -11.02
N LEU A 90 -0.17 -18.95 -9.84
CA LEU A 90 0.76 -18.86 -8.69
C LEU A 90 2.15 -19.37 -9.07
N PHE A 91 2.22 -20.48 -9.81
CA PHE A 91 3.50 -21.01 -10.27
C PHE A 91 4.23 -20.06 -11.21
N ARG A 92 3.56 -19.41 -12.17
CA ARG A 92 4.22 -18.45 -13.08
C ARG A 92 4.73 -17.22 -12.35
N MET A 93 3.94 -16.68 -11.42
CA MET A 93 4.28 -15.46 -10.67
C MET A 93 5.37 -15.74 -9.62
N PHE A 94 5.26 -16.84 -8.87
CA PHE A 94 6.07 -17.08 -7.67
C PHE A 94 7.03 -18.27 -7.81
N SER A 95 7.00 -19.02 -8.92
CA SER A 95 7.76 -20.28 -9.12
C SER A 95 7.53 -21.32 -8.03
N ARG A 96 6.39 -21.22 -7.35
CA ARG A 96 5.95 -22.09 -6.27
C ARG A 96 4.43 -22.22 -6.30
N THR A 97 3.96 -23.29 -5.71
CA THR A 97 2.55 -23.63 -5.53
C THR A 97 2.30 -23.84 -4.03
N LEU A 98 1.03 -23.86 -3.64
CA LEU A 98 0.64 -24.05 -2.24
C LEU A 98 0.55 -25.55 -1.96
N THR A 99 1.37 -26.04 -1.03
CA THR A 99 1.45 -27.47 -0.72
C THR A 99 0.75 -27.82 0.58
N GLU A 100 0.85 -26.95 1.59
CA GLU A 100 0.33 -27.22 2.93
C GLU A 100 -0.26 -25.94 3.55
N PRO A 101 -1.37 -26.05 4.29
CA PRO A 101 -1.91 -24.93 5.06
C PRO A 101 -0.98 -24.56 6.21
N CYS A 102 -1.03 -23.30 6.65
CA CYS A 102 -0.30 -22.89 7.86
C CYS A 102 -1.12 -23.27 9.12
N PRO A 103 -0.68 -24.22 9.97
CA PRO A 103 -1.46 -24.67 11.13
C PRO A 103 -1.66 -23.60 12.21
N LEU A 104 -0.87 -22.52 12.18
CA LEU A 104 -0.96 -21.41 13.12
C LEU A 104 -1.88 -20.27 12.63
N ALA A 105 -2.37 -20.34 11.39
CA ALA A 105 -3.26 -19.33 10.84
C ALA A 105 -4.70 -19.60 11.29
N SER A 106 -5.35 -18.58 11.85
CA SER A 106 -6.79 -18.60 12.14
C SER A 106 -7.63 -18.51 10.85
N GLU A 107 -7.10 -17.84 9.84
CA GLU A 107 -7.72 -17.67 8.53
C GLU A 107 -6.65 -17.63 7.43
N SER A 108 -6.94 -18.21 6.27
CA SER A 108 -6.07 -18.10 5.10
C SER A 108 -6.89 -18.21 3.81
N ARG A 109 -7.18 -17.08 3.17
CA ARG A 109 -8.01 -17.02 1.96
C ARG A 109 -7.28 -16.33 0.81
N VAL A 110 -7.52 -16.79 -0.41
CA VAL A 110 -7.08 -16.12 -1.65
C VAL A 110 -8.30 -15.60 -2.39
N TYR A 111 -8.30 -14.30 -2.68
CA TYR A 111 -9.35 -13.63 -3.45
C TYR A 111 -8.85 -13.38 -4.87
N VAL A 112 -9.63 -13.82 -5.86
CA VAL A 112 -9.33 -13.63 -7.28
C VAL A 112 -10.46 -12.82 -7.93
N ASP A 113 -10.16 -11.66 -8.50
CA ASP A 113 -11.15 -10.87 -9.24
C ASP A 113 -11.57 -11.63 -10.52
N ILE A 114 -12.85 -12.01 -10.58
CA ILE A 114 -13.50 -12.69 -11.69
C ILE A 114 -14.65 -11.84 -12.24
N THR A 115 -14.62 -10.51 -12.08
CA THR A 115 -15.76 -9.66 -12.46
C THR A 115 -16.14 -9.78 -13.93
N THR A 116 -15.15 -9.89 -14.82
CA THR A 116 -15.36 -10.10 -16.26
C THR A 116 -15.95 -11.47 -16.61
N TYR A 117 -15.96 -12.42 -15.67
CA TYR A 117 -16.54 -13.76 -15.83
C TYR A 117 -18.06 -13.72 -16.04
N ASN A 118 -18.75 -12.78 -15.39
CA ASN A 118 -20.22 -12.72 -15.41
C ASN A 118 -20.81 -12.08 -16.68
N GLN A 119 -19.97 -11.55 -17.57
CA GLN A 119 -20.43 -10.99 -18.84
C GLN A 119 -20.40 -12.03 -19.96
N ASP A 120 -19.48 -13.00 -19.92
CA ASP A 120 -19.44 -14.15 -20.83
C ASP A 120 -18.61 -15.30 -20.23
N ASN A 121 -19.23 -16.47 -19.99
CA ASN A 121 -18.53 -17.74 -19.65
C ASN A 121 -17.50 -18.18 -20.71
N GLU A 122 -17.35 -17.42 -21.79
CA GLU A 122 -16.48 -17.68 -22.93
C GLU A 122 -15.12 -16.99 -22.87
N THR A 123 -14.91 -16.02 -21.99
CA THR A 123 -13.69 -15.18 -22.04
C THR A 123 -12.62 -15.57 -21.02
N LEU A 124 -13.04 -16.03 -19.83
CA LEU A 124 -12.18 -16.24 -18.68
C LEU A 124 -12.41 -17.62 -18.05
N GLU A 125 -11.32 -18.35 -17.79
CA GLU A 125 -11.36 -19.66 -17.16
C GLU A 125 -10.46 -19.65 -15.92
N VAL A 126 -11.03 -20.01 -14.78
CA VAL A 126 -10.31 -20.05 -13.50
C VAL A 126 -10.25 -21.49 -13.01
N HIS A 127 -9.05 -21.90 -12.58
CA HIS A 127 -8.82 -23.25 -12.07
C HIS A 127 -8.01 -23.21 -10.77
N PRO A 128 -8.34 -24.05 -9.78
CA PRO A 128 -9.54 -24.89 -9.72
C PRO A 128 -10.84 -24.04 -9.70
N PRO A 129 -11.99 -24.62 -10.07
CA PRO A 129 -13.26 -23.89 -10.04
C PRO A 129 -13.54 -23.38 -8.62
N PRO A 130 -14.04 -22.15 -8.45
CA PRO A 130 -14.26 -21.58 -7.12
C PRO A 130 -15.46 -22.23 -6.43
N THR A 131 -15.28 -22.64 -5.17
CA THR A 131 -16.38 -23.18 -4.34
C THR A 131 -17.32 -22.08 -3.85
N THR A 132 -16.77 -20.88 -3.60
CA THR A 132 -17.51 -19.73 -3.10
C THR A 132 -17.12 -18.47 -3.86
N THR A 133 -18.09 -17.57 -4.02
CA THR A 133 -17.87 -16.25 -4.62
C THR A 133 -18.37 -15.16 -3.68
N TYR A 134 -17.70 -14.01 -3.71
CA TYR A 134 -18.04 -12.82 -2.93
C TYR A 134 -18.24 -11.64 -3.88
N GLN A 135 -19.29 -10.87 -3.65
CA GLN A 135 -19.59 -9.69 -4.45
C GLN A 135 -19.47 -8.44 -3.59
N ASP A 136 -18.83 -7.42 -4.15
CA ASP A 136 -18.67 -6.12 -3.50
C ASP A 136 -18.79 -4.99 -4.52
N VAL A 137 -19.03 -3.77 -4.04
CA VAL A 137 -19.07 -2.57 -4.89
C VAL A 137 -17.82 -1.75 -4.61
N ILE A 138 -16.91 -1.73 -5.58
CA ILE A 138 -15.64 -1.01 -5.47
C ILE A 138 -15.63 0.08 -6.54
N LEU A 139 -15.41 1.32 -6.10
CA LEU A 139 -15.44 2.49 -6.99
C LEU A 139 -16.75 2.64 -7.79
N GLY A 140 -17.88 2.19 -7.24
CA GLY A 140 -19.19 2.20 -7.92
C GLY A 140 -19.41 1.07 -8.94
N THR A 141 -18.43 0.19 -9.14
CA THR A 141 -18.57 -1.01 -10.00
C THR A 141 -18.77 -2.25 -9.14
N ARG A 142 -19.73 -3.12 -9.52
CA ARG A 142 -19.92 -4.42 -8.86
C ARG A 142 -18.79 -5.35 -9.27
N LYS A 143 -17.94 -5.69 -8.30
CA LYS A 143 -16.85 -6.66 -8.42
C LYS A 143 -17.29 -8.02 -7.90
N THR A 144 -16.83 -9.09 -8.55
CA THR A 144 -17.05 -10.47 -8.13
C THR A 144 -15.69 -11.14 -7.90
N TYR A 145 -15.50 -11.71 -6.72
CA TYR A 145 -14.27 -12.38 -6.31
C TYR A 145 -14.53 -13.87 -6.10
N ALA A 146 -13.70 -14.71 -6.69
CA ALA A 146 -13.57 -16.12 -6.31
C ALA A 146 -12.78 -16.22 -5.00
N ILE A 147 -13.28 -16.99 -4.03
CA ILE A 147 -12.61 -17.22 -2.74
C ILE A 147 -12.11 -18.66 -2.69
N TYR A 148 -10.81 -18.79 -2.40
CA TYR A 148 -10.16 -20.06 -2.10
C TYR A 148 -9.75 -20.07 -0.64
N ASP A 149 -10.43 -20.86 0.18
CA ASP A 149 -10.03 -21.12 1.56
C ASP A 149 -8.89 -22.15 1.56
N LEU A 150 -7.73 -21.72 2.05
CA LEU A 150 -6.53 -22.56 2.10
C LEU A 150 -6.50 -23.45 3.33
N LEU A 151 -7.38 -23.25 4.33
CA LEU A 151 -7.48 -24.15 5.48
C LEU A 151 -8.34 -25.39 5.17
N ASP A 152 -9.11 -25.36 4.08
CA ASP A 152 -9.85 -26.53 3.62
C ASP A 152 -8.89 -27.58 3.03
N THR A 153 -8.66 -28.63 3.82
CA THR A 153 -7.78 -29.75 3.44
C THR A 153 -8.21 -30.46 2.17
N ALA A 154 -9.49 -30.45 1.79
CA ALA A 154 -9.97 -31.07 0.56
C ALA A 154 -9.40 -30.36 -0.69
N MET A 155 -9.28 -29.03 -0.64
CA MET A 155 -8.75 -28.22 -1.75
C MET A 155 -7.26 -28.47 -2.00
N ILE A 156 -6.49 -28.67 -0.93
CA ILE A 156 -5.05 -28.94 -1.02
C ILE A 156 -4.77 -30.42 -1.33
N ASN A 157 -5.49 -31.35 -0.69
CA ASN A 157 -5.29 -32.79 -0.88
C ASN A 157 -5.65 -33.27 -2.29
N ASN A 158 -6.71 -32.72 -2.89
CA ASN A 158 -7.11 -33.09 -4.25
C ASN A 158 -6.08 -32.69 -5.30
N SER A 159 -5.33 -31.61 -5.07
CA SER A 159 -4.36 -31.07 -6.03
C SER A 159 -2.92 -31.48 -5.75
N ARG A 160 -2.57 -31.89 -4.52
CA ARG A 160 -1.18 -32.09 -3.98
C ARG A 160 -0.29 -30.84 -4.04
N ASN A 161 -0.56 -29.92 -4.95
CA ASN A 161 0.11 -28.65 -5.13
C ASN A 161 -0.87 -27.61 -5.71
N LEU A 162 -1.66 -26.96 -4.85
CA LEU A 162 -2.66 -25.98 -5.27
C LEU A 162 -2.02 -24.83 -6.06
N ASN A 163 -2.34 -24.77 -7.35
CA ASN A 163 -1.90 -23.75 -8.28
C ASN A 163 -3.11 -23.03 -8.86
N ILE A 164 -3.49 -21.92 -8.23
CA ILE A 164 -4.57 -21.08 -8.73
C ILE A 164 -4.08 -20.46 -10.05
N GLN A 165 -4.88 -20.63 -11.10
CA GLN A 165 -4.59 -20.16 -12.44
C GLN A 165 -5.80 -19.47 -13.05
N LEU A 166 -5.54 -18.44 -13.82
CA LEU A 166 -6.51 -17.66 -14.56
C LEU A 166 -6.04 -17.59 -16.02
N LYS A 167 -6.87 -18.12 -16.91
CA LYS A 167 -6.59 -18.22 -18.35
C LYS A 167 -7.63 -17.45 -19.14
N TRP A 168 -7.16 -16.65 -20.08
CA TRP A 168 -8.00 -15.90 -21.01
C TRP A 168 -8.15 -16.69 -22.31
N LYS A 169 -9.39 -17.02 -22.66
CA LYS A 169 -9.71 -17.63 -23.96
C LYS A 169 -9.59 -16.62 -25.09
N ARG A 170 -9.91 -15.35 -24.82
CA ARG A 170 -9.71 -14.20 -25.70
C ARG A 170 -8.96 -13.11 -24.92
N PRO A 171 -7.96 -12.43 -25.51
CA PRO A 171 -7.23 -11.38 -24.81
C PRO A 171 -8.21 -10.27 -24.40
N PRO A 172 -8.26 -9.88 -23.12
CA PRO A 172 -9.10 -8.76 -22.71
C PRO A 172 -8.63 -7.49 -23.39
N GLU A 173 -9.58 -6.62 -23.73
CA GLU A 173 -9.28 -5.28 -24.24
C GLU A 173 -8.32 -4.56 -23.29
N ASN A 174 -7.46 -3.71 -23.84
CA ASN A 174 -6.53 -2.91 -23.05
C ASN A 174 -7.29 -1.74 -22.42
N GLU A 175 -8.16 -2.04 -21.47
CA GLU A 175 -8.76 -1.00 -20.62
C GLU A 175 -7.76 -0.61 -19.54
N ALA A 176 -7.52 0.69 -19.41
CA ALA A 176 -6.79 1.22 -18.27
C ALA A 176 -7.58 0.91 -16.98
N PRO A 177 -6.92 0.52 -15.89
CA PRO A 177 -7.61 0.31 -14.63
C PRO A 177 -8.31 1.62 -14.20
N PRO A 178 -9.49 1.53 -13.56
CA PRO A 178 -10.21 2.71 -13.11
C PRO A 178 -9.35 3.51 -12.13
N VAL A 179 -9.30 4.83 -12.32
CA VAL A 179 -8.56 5.72 -11.43
C VAL A 179 -9.25 5.73 -10.07
N PRO A 180 -8.53 5.48 -8.96
CA PRO A 180 -9.12 5.52 -7.64
C PRO A 180 -9.60 6.93 -7.29
N PHE A 181 -10.66 7.01 -6.49
CA PHE A 181 -11.27 8.30 -6.09
C PHE A 181 -10.30 9.24 -5.39
N LEU A 182 -9.38 8.66 -4.62
CA LEU A 182 -8.29 9.37 -3.97
C LEU A 182 -6.97 8.78 -4.45
N HIS A 183 -6.10 9.63 -4.96
CA HIS A 183 -4.70 9.28 -5.22
C HIS A 183 -3.82 10.49 -4.96
N ALA A 184 -2.52 10.23 -4.77
CA ALA A 184 -1.56 11.26 -4.46
C ALA A 184 -0.27 11.03 -5.23
N GLN A 185 0.42 12.13 -5.52
CA GLN A 185 1.79 12.10 -6.00
C GLN A 185 2.61 13.10 -5.21
N ARG A 186 3.87 12.76 -5.00
CA ARG A 186 4.84 13.61 -4.33
C ARG A 186 6.10 13.65 -5.17
N TYR A 187 6.68 14.83 -5.29
CA TYR A 187 7.94 15.02 -5.98
C TYR A 187 8.74 16.15 -5.32
N VAL A 188 10.05 16.10 -5.55
CA VAL A 188 10.99 17.14 -5.19
C VAL A 188 11.26 17.97 -6.44
N SER A 189 11.11 19.28 -6.36
CA SER A 189 11.47 20.22 -7.42
C SER A 189 12.51 21.22 -6.91
N GLY A 190 13.21 21.90 -7.83
CA GLY A 190 14.25 22.89 -7.49
C GLY A 190 15.43 22.82 -8.44
N TYR A 191 16.21 23.90 -8.47
CA TYR A 191 17.44 23.98 -9.26
C TYR A 191 18.66 24.11 -8.34
N GLY A 192 19.73 23.42 -8.73
CA GLY A 192 20.98 23.39 -7.96
C GLY A 192 20.94 22.44 -6.76
N LEU A 193 21.95 22.55 -5.90
CA LEU A 193 22.14 21.67 -4.75
C LEU A 193 21.74 22.29 -3.41
N GLN A 194 21.34 23.56 -3.39
CA GLN A 194 21.11 24.29 -2.13
C GLN A 194 19.64 24.38 -1.74
N LYS A 195 18.73 24.72 -2.66
CA LYS A 195 17.31 24.98 -2.38
C LYS A 195 16.42 24.08 -3.21
N GLY A 196 15.25 23.74 -2.66
CA GLY A 196 14.24 22.96 -3.34
C GLY A 196 12.85 23.19 -2.76
N GLU A 197 11.87 22.50 -3.34
CA GLU A 197 10.47 22.51 -2.96
C GLU A 197 9.97 21.07 -2.90
N LEU A 198 9.28 20.73 -1.82
CA LEU A 198 8.50 19.52 -1.71
C LEU A 198 7.09 19.84 -2.15
N SER A 199 6.62 19.15 -3.20
CA SER A 199 5.27 19.28 -3.72
C SER A 199 4.52 17.96 -3.56
N THR A 200 3.38 18.01 -2.90
CA THR A 200 2.42 16.89 -2.79
C THR A 200 1.11 17.30 -3.44
N LEU A 201 0.70 16.57 -4.47
CA LEU A 201 -0.56 16.77 -5.19
C LEU A 201 -1.53 15.67 -4.76
N LEU A 202 -2.66 16.10 -4.20
CA LEU A 202 -3.73 15.24 -3.70
C LEU A 202 -4.93 15.37 -4.63
N TYR A 203 -5.33 14.26 -5.23
CA TYR A 203 -6.42 14.20 -6.19
C TYR A 203 -7.67 13.64 -5.53
N ASN A 204 -8.79 14.34 -5.70
CA ASN A 204 -10.12 13.84 -5.41
C ASN A 204 -10.93 13.82 -6.71
N THR A 205 -11.09 12.65 -7.31
CA THR A 205 -11.83 12.46 -8.56
C THR A 205 -13.32 12.18 -8.33
N HIS A 206 -13.79 12.17 -7.08
CA HIS A 206 -15.21 12.01 -6.80
C HIS A 206 -15.99 13.26 -7.27
N PRO A 207 -17.09 13.10 -8.02
CA PRO A 207 -17.79 14.22 -8.67
C PRO A 207 -18.39 15.24 -7.68
N TYR A 208 -18.97 14.77 -6.56
CA TYR A 208 -19.74 15.64 -5.65
C TYR A 208 -19.27 15.68 -4.20
N ARG A 209 -18.42 14.74 -3.77
CA ARG A 209 -18.06 14.57 -2.36
C ARG A 209 -16.66 15.12 -2.07
N ALA A 210 -16.57 15.91 -1.01
CA ALA A 210 -15.30 16.31 -0.44
C ALA A 210 -14.86 15.29 0.62
N PHE A 211 -13.55 15.04 0.72
CA PHE A 211 -12.98 14.10 1.70
C PHE A 211 -12.05 14.84 2.67
N PRO A 212 -12.27 14.71 3.99
CA PRO A 212 -11.24 15.10 4.95
C PRO A 212 -10.10 14.08 4.90
N VAL A 213 -8.87 14.58 4.77
CA VAL A 213 -7.68 13.74 4.74
C VAL A 213 -6.65 14.25 5.73
N LEU A 214 -6.02 13.31 6.44
CA LEU A 214 -4.87 13.58 7.29
C LEU A 214 -3.60 13.32 6.46
N LEU A 215 -2.86 14.39 6.16
CA LEU A 215 -1.57 14.32 5.50
C LEU A 215 -0.48 14.35 6.58
N LEU A 216 0.35 13.30 6.61
CA LEU A 216 1.52 13.21 7.48
C LEU A 216 2.79 13.17 6.61
N ASP A 217 3.70 14.10 6.88
CA ASP A 217 5.00 14.19 6.24
C ASP A 217 6.11 14.10 7.29
N THR A 218 7.05 13.18 7.06
CA THR A 218 8.27 13.02 7.85
C THR A 218 9.45 13.39 6.96
N VAL A 219 10.04 14.57 7.18
CA VAL A 219 11.12 15.09 6.32
C VAL A 219 12.46 15.02 7.07
N PRO A 220 13.51 14.42 6.50
CA PRO A 220 14.81 14.31 7.17
C PRO A 220 15.40 15.67 7.59
N TRP A 221 16.17 15.68 8.69
CA TRP A 221 16.76 16.90 9.28
C TRP A 221 17.67 17.68 8.32
N TYR A 222 18.28 16.99 7.35
CA TYR A 222 19.15 17.62 6.36
C TYR A 222 18.39 18.39 5.28
N LEU A 223 17.05 18.33 5.27
CA LEU A 223 16.19 19.19 4.47
C LEU A 223 15.49 20.17 5.41
N ARG A 224 16.07 21.35 5.57
CA ARG A 224 15.57 22.37 6.50
C ARG A 224 14.37 23.06 5.89
N LEU A 225 13.19 22.77 6.45
CA LEU A 225 11.92 23.29 5.95
C LEU A 225 11.73 24.77 6.29
N TYR A 226 11.36 25.58 5.30
CA TYR A 226 10.90 26.95 5.50
C TYR A 226 9.40 26.97 5.69
N VAL A 227 8.94 26.77 6.93
CA VAL A 227 7.50 26.65 7.25
C VAL A 227 6.67 27.85 6.78
N HIS A 228 7.25 29.05 6.76
CA HIS A 228 6.59 30.26 6.24
C HIS A 228 6.25 30.22 4.75
N THR A 229 6.82 29.26 4.00
CA THR A 229 6.53 29.03 2.57
C THR A 229 5.48 27.96 2.33
N LEU A 230 4.93 27.36 3.40
CA LEU A 230 3.88 26.36 3.30
C LEU A 230 2.65 26.96 2.61
N THR A 231 2.28 26.37 1.48
CA THR A 231 1.14 26.78 0.67
C THR A 231 0.25 25.58 0.40
N ILE A 232 -1.04 25.73 0.67
CA ILE A 232 -2.05 24.71 0.40
C ILE A 232 -3.10 25.35 -0.50
N THR A 233 -3.21 24.86 -1.73
CA THR A 233 -4.09 25.42 -2.74
C THR A 233 -4.97 24.35 -3.35
N SER A 234 -6.27 24.63 -3.48
CA SER A 234 -7.25 23.77 -4.14
C SER A 234 -8.03 24.58 -5.16
N LYS A 235 -8.09 24.12 -6.41
CA LYS A 235 -8.76 24.86 -7.52
C LYS A 235 -8.29 26.32 -7.63
N GLY A 236 -7.00 26.58 -7.42
CA GLY A 236 -6.42 27.92 -7.49
C GLY A 236 -6.75 28.86 -6.33
N LYS A 237 -7.43 28.39 -5.28
CA LYS A 237 -7.72 29.15 -4.05
C LYS A 237 -6.96 28.56 -2.87
N GLU A 238 -6.64 29.42 -1.90
CA GLU A 238 -6.07 28.98 -0.63
C GLU A 238 -7.04 28.01 0.08
N ASN A 239 -6.52 26.88 0.54
CA ASN A 239 -7.27 25.88 1.30
C ASN A 239 -6.65 25.73 2.68
N LYS A 240 -7.26 26.38 3.67
CA LYS A 240 -6.75 26.42 5.04
C LYS A 240 -7.02 25.08 5.74
N PRO A 241 -6.00 24.41 6.31
CA PRO A 241 -6.18 23.16 7.00
C PRO A 241 -6.94 23.38 8.31
N SER A 242 -7.78 22.43 8.70
CA SER A 242 -8.53 22.49 9.97
C SER A 242 -7.64 22.22 11.18
N TYR A 243 -6.54 21.50 10.98
CA TYR A 243 -5.54 21.18 12.00
C TYR A 243 -4.17 21.19 11.34
N ILE A 244 -3.18 21.74 12.06
CA ILE A 244 -1.77 21.66 11.70
C ILE A 244 -0.95 21.40 12.95
N HIS A 245 -0.09 20.39 12.89
CA HIS A 245 0.90 20.11 13.91
C HIS A 245 2.26 20.00 13.23
N TYR A 246 3.22 20.74 13.76
CA TYR A 246 4.57 20.78 13.23
C TYR A 246 5.58 20.60 14.35
N GLN A 247 6.46 19.62 14.20
CA GLN A 247 7.63 19.41 15.03
C GLN A 247 8.88 19.67 14.18
N PRO A 248 9.74 20.63 14.55
CA PRO A 248 10.97 20.88 13.82
C PRO A 248 11.97 19.73 14.00
N ALA A 249 12.78 19.50 12.96
CA ALA A 249 13.91 18.60 13.03
C ALA A 249 14.96 19.10 14.03
N GLN A 250 15.77 18.16 14.51
CA GLN A 250 17.02 18.44 15.18
C GLN A 250 18.13 17.72 14.41
N ASP A 251 19.20 18.46 14.10
CA ASP A 251 20.32 17.94 13.31
C ASP A 251 20.81 16.60 13.87
N ARG A 252 20.79 15.55 13.04
CA ARG A 252 21.23 14.17 13.34
C ARG A 252 20.45 13.43 14.44
N LEU A 253 19.40 14.03 14.99
CA LEU A 253 18.61 13.44 16.07
C LEU A 253 17.20 13.06 15.64
N GLN A 254 16.47 13.98 15.00
CA GLN A 254 15.08 13.72 14.61
C GLN A 254 14.69 14.44 13.30
N PRO A 255 13.81 13.84 12.47
CA PRO A 255 13.26 14.51 11.30
C PRO A 255 12.24 15.58 11.67
N HIS A 256 11.86 16.41 10.70
CA HIS A 256 10.67 17.24 10.76
C HIS A 256 9.43 16.36 10.70
N LEU A 257 8.43 16.68 11.52
CA LEU A 257 7.09 16.09 11.45
C LEU A 257 6.10 17.19 11.07
N LEU A 258 5.34 16.98 10.01
CA LEU A 258 4.25 17.88 9.61
C LEU A 258 2.99 17.05 9.44
N GLU A 259 1.97 17.34 10.24
CA GLU A 259 0.66 16.70 10.21
C GLU A 259 -0.41 17.74 9.94
N MET A 260 -1.27 17.50 8.95
CA MET A 260 -2.29 18.45 8.53
C MET A 260 -3.61 17.75 8.20
N LEU A 261 -4.72 18.25 8.76
CA LEU A 261 -6.07 17.84 8.36
C LEU A 261 -6.57 18.78 7.26
N ILE A 262 -6.64 18.28 6.03
CA ILE A 262 -6.97 19.06 4.84
C ILE A 262 -8.30 18.56 4.27
N GLN A 263 -9.19 19.49 3.93
CA GLN A 263 -10.42 19.14 3.21
C GLN A 263 -10.12 19.10 1.71
N LEU A 264 -10.28 17.96 1.05
CA LEU A 264 -10.13 17.84 -0.41
C LEU A 264 -11.47 18.09 -1.11
N PRO A 265 -11.67 19.20 -1.83
CA PRO A 265 -12.92 19.46 -2.54
C PRO A 265 -13.23 18.39 -3.61
N ALA A 266 -14.50 18.22 -3.94
CA ALA A 266 -14.93 17.31 -4.99
C ALA A 266 -14.35 17.71 -6.37
N ASN A 267 -14.02 16.70 -7.18
CA ASN A 267 -13.41 16.84 -8.50
C ASN A 267 -12.32 17.92 -8.52
N SER A 268 -11.26 17.71 -7.74
CA SER A 268 -10.24 18.72 -7.50
C SER A 268 -8.85 18.13 -7.31
N VAL A 269 -7.86 19.00 -7.51
CA VAL A 269 -6.46 18.75 -7.15
C VAL A 269 -6.09 19.77 -6.08
N THR A 270 -5.56 19.28 -4.97
CA THR A 270 -5.01 20.09 -3.88
C THR A 270 -3.50 19.97 -3.88
N LYS A 271 -2.79 21.08 -4.07
CA LYS A 271 -1.33 21.16 -4.00
C LYS A 271 -0.92 21.64 -2.62
N VAL A 272 -0.12 20.83 -1.93
CA VAL A 272 0.63 21.19 -0.73
C VAL A 272 2.08 21.39 -1.14
N SER A 273 2.62 22.59 -0.94
CA SER A 273 4.02 22.91 -1.26
C SER A 273 4.73 23.58 -0.10
N ILE A 274 5.98 23.19 0.12
CA ILE A 274 6.87 23.79 1.12
C ILE A 274 8.31 23.82 0.59
N GLN A 275 8.98 24.95 0.73
CA GLN A 275 10.37 25.10 0.33
C GLN A 275 11.32 24.61 1.42
N PHE A 276 12.50 24.17 1.01
CA PHE A 276 13.55 23.74 1.91
C PHE A 276 14.93 24.14 1.37
N GLU A 277 15.90 24.19 2.29
CA GLU A 277 17.32 24.19 1.96
C GLU A 277 17.98 22.87 2.37
N ARG A 278 19.05 22.48 1.67
CA ARG A 278 19.86 21.33 2.04
C ARG A 278 20.94 21.74 3.03
N ALA A 279 21.02 21.04 4.15
CA ALA A 279 22.11 21.20 5.10
C ALA A 279 23.42 20.65 4.53
N LEU A 280 24.55 21.20 4.98
CA LEU A 280 25.86 20.65 4.68
C LEU A 280 26.08 19.37 5.49
N LEU A 281 26.29 18.27 4.76
CA LEU A 281 26.58 16.96 5.33
C LEU A 281 28.09 16.76 5.46
N LYS A 282 28.51 16.01 6.47
CA LYS A 282 29.90 15.53 6.59
C LYS A 282 30.17 14.48 5.51
N TRP A 283 31.43 14.32 5.12
CA TRP A 283 31.82 13.29 4.13
C TRP A 283 31.37 11.88 4.54
N THR A 284 31.37 11.59 5.85
CA THR A 284 30.92 10.30 6.42
C THR A 284 29.40 10.09 6.39
N GLU A 285 28.61 11.14 6.10
CA GLU A 285 27.14 11.11 6.09
C GLU A 285 26.57 10.87 4.68
N TYR A 286 27.43 10.85 3.66
CA TYR A 286 27.03 10.52 2.30
C TYR A 286 26.85 9.02 2.12
N THR A 287 25.88 8.64 1.29
CA THR A 287 25.75 7.27 0.80
C THR A 287 27.00 6.86 0.00
N PRO A 288 27.32 5.55 -0.07
CA PRO A 288 28.51 5.06 -0.79
C PRO A 288 28.61 5.53 -2.25
N ASP A 289 27.48 5.83 -2.89
CA ASP A 289 27.40 6.53 -4.18
C ASP A 289 26.88 7.97 -3.98
N PRO A 290 27.76 8.99 -4.00
CA PRO A 290 27.35 10.40 -3.89
C PRO A 290 26.55 10.91 -5.10
N ASN A 291 26.75 10.33 -6.29
CA ASN A 291 26.04 10.76 -7.50
C ASN A 291 24.56 10.37 -7.48
N HIS A 292 24.22 9.33 -6.71
CA HIS A 292 22.84 8.89 -6.53
C HIS A 292 21.99 9.89 -5.72
N GLY A 293 22.63 10.66 -4.85
CA GLY A 293 21.97 11.61 -3.95
C GLY A 293 21.14 10.93 -2.86
N PHE A 294 20.26 11.72 -2.22
CA PHE A 294 19.41 11.26 -1.12
C PHE A 294 17.96 11.14 -1.57
N TYR A 295 17.33 10.02 -1.23
CA TYR A 295 15.89 9.89 -1.36
C TYR A 295 15.16 10.65 -0.25
N VAL A 296 13.99 11.19 -0.60
CA VAL A 296 13.04 11.76 0.36
C VAL A 296 11.96 10.74 0.64
N SER A 297 11.60 10.60 1.92
CA SER A 297 10.52 9.73 2.39
C SER A 297 9.20 10.04 1.69
N PRO A 298 8.34 9.03 1.47
CA PRO A 298 6.97 9.28 1.03
C PRO A 298 6.15 9.96 2.13
N SER A 299 5.10 10.69 1.74
CA SER A 299 4.06 11.15 2.68
C SER A 299 3.01 10.06 2.90
N VAL A 300 2.34 10.11 4.04
CA VAL A 300 1.19 9.25 4.34
C VAL A 300 -0.08 10.06 4.20
N LEU A 301 -1.02 9.54 3.42
CA LEU A 301 -2.37 10.08 3.30
C LEU A 301 -3.33 9.11 3.97
N SER A 302 -4.04 9.57 5.00
CA SER A 302 -5.12 8.82 5.65
C SER A 302 -6.45 9.48 5.38
N ALA A 303 -7.44 8.71 4.95
CA ALA A 303 -8.77 9.22 4.63
C ALA A 303 -9.83 8.26 5.14
N LEU A 304 -10.93 8.80 5.67
CA LEU A 304 -12.13 8.03 5.98
C LEU A 304 -13.03 8.04 4.75
N VAL A 305 -13.09 6.89 4.09
CA VAL A 305 -13.80 6.71 2.82
C VAL A 305 -15.01 5.80 3.06
N PRO A 306 -16.23 6.17 2.62
CA PRO A 306 -17.43 5.34 2.79
C PRO A 306 -17.27 3.97 2.14
N SER A 307 -17.95 2.96 2.67
CA SER A 307 -17.96 1.57 2.17
C SER A 307 -18.59 1.36 0.78
N MET A 308 -19.16 2.41 0.18
CA MET A 308 -19.65 2.43 -1.21
C MET A 308 -18.57 2.92 -2.19
N VAL A 309 -17.48 3.45 -1.63
CA VAL A 309 -16.32 4.03 -2.32
C VAL A 309 -15.09 3.14 -2.07
N ALA A 310 -14.99 2.52 -0.90
CA ALA A 310 -14.05 1.46 -0.54
C ALA A 310 -14.75 0.08 -0.48
N ALA A 311 -14.01 -1.02 -0.65
CA ALA A 311 -14.54 -2.36 -0.43
C ALA A 311 -15.06 -2.51 1.01
N LYS A 312 -16.19 -3.22 1.21
CA LYS A 312 -16.60 -3.61 2.57
C LYS A 312 -15.52 -4.54 3.13
N PRO A 313 -14.95 -4.24 4.30
CA PRO A 313 -14.06 -5.19 4.93
C PRO A 313 -14.86 -6.44 5.29
N VAL A 314 -14.64 -7.53 4.56
CA VAL A 314 -15.09 -8.86 5.01
C VAL A 314 -14.14 -9.25 6.13
N ASP A 315 -14.62 -9.24 7.37
CA ASP A 315 -13.96 -9.76 8.57
C ASP A 315 -12.55 -9.23 8.90
N TRP A 316 -12.02 -8.24 8.18
CA TRP A 316 -10.91 -7.43 8.67
C TRP A 316 -11.43 -6.70 9.89
N GLU A 317 -11.01 -7.10 11.10
CA GLU A 317 -11.42 -6.45 12.36
C GLU A 317 -11.54 -4.94 12.15
N GLU A 318 -12.72 -4.38 12.50
CA GLU A 318 -13.14 -2.98 12.31
C GLU A 318 -12.30 -1.95 13.08
N SER A 319 -11.03 -2.25 13.33
CA SER A 319 -10.05 -1.30 13.82
C SER A 319 -9.29 -0.73 12.62
N PRO A 320 -9.80 0.29 11.90
CA PRO A 320 -8.94 1.05 11.00
C PRO A 320 -7.69 1.50 11.75
N LEU A 321 -6.59 1.68 11.02
CA LEU A 321 -5.31 2.14 11.61
C LEU A 321 -5.48 3.45 12.40
N PHE A 322 -6.53 4.21 12.07
CA PHE A 322 -7.01 5.40 12.75
C PHE A 322 -8.54 5.36 12.81
N ASN A 323 -9.13 5.13 13.98
CA ASN A 323 -10.59 5.23 14.18
C ASN A 323 -11.07 6.70 14.19
N SER A 324 -10.16 7.64 14.47
CA SER A 324 -10.37 9.08 14.39
C SER A 324 -9.25 9.74 13.59
N LEU A 325 -9.61 10.70 12.73
CA LEU A 325 -8.64 11.58 12.05
C LEU A 325 -8.12 12.70 12.97
N LEU A 326 -8.72 12.82 14.16
CA LEU A 326 -8.32 13.77 15.19
C LEU A 326 -7.55 13.01 16.27
N PRO A 327 -6.36 13.47 16.67
CA PRO A 327 -5.74 13.01 17.90
C PRO A 327 -6.64 13.42 19.06
N TRP A 328 -6.89 12.47 19.95
CA TRP A 328 -7.61 12.57 21.22
C TRP A 328 -7.59 13.98 21.83
N THR A 329 -8.78 14.58 21.99
CA THR A 329 -9.04 15.66 22.96
C THR A 329 -9.15 15.12 24.36
#